data_AF-A0A2H0E0B4-F1
#
_entry.id   AF-A0A2H0E0B4-F1
#
_cell.length_a   1.000
_cell.length_b   1.000
_cell.length_c   1.000
_cell.angle_alpha   90.00
_cell.angle_beta   90.00
_cell.angle_gamma   90.00
#
_symmetry.space_group_name_H-M   'P 1'
#
loop_
_entity.id
_entity.type
_entity.pdbx_description
1 polymer ?
#
loop_
_entity_poly.entity_id
_entity_poly.type
_entity_poly.pdbx_seq_one_letter_code
_entity_poly.pdbx_strand_id
1 'polypeptide(L)'
;MKLLFLTEFYPRDDKLIFTGGVETRTYYISRLAKKDFEVKIITSSSKHIPATPISVLSRLGYMFKSFWQALLTDFDLIEVSNVVTYVPGWLAASIKSKPVVAWFPDVLGKHWLEFGWFVGLFGWLGEWLSLQLPWTKVISLSRSTAAKLIKAGISPEKITVVHAGIDLKEFE
;
A
#
# COMPACT_ATOMS: atom_id res chain seq x y z
N MET A 1 6.82 4.04 19.73
CA MET A 1 6.14 3.10 18.81
C MET A 1 6.93 3.01 17.52
N LYS A 2 7.10 1.80 16.97
CA LYS A 2 7.81 1.52 15.72
C LYS A 2 6.81 1.31 14.59
N LEU A 3 6.81 2.20 13.61
CA LEU A 3 5.95 2.14 12.43
C LEU A 3 6.73 1.58 11.24
N LEU A 4 6.15 0.57 10.60
CA LEU A 4 6.63 0.03 9.33
C LEU A 4 5.69 0.46 8.20
N PHE A 5 6.20 1.20 7.22
CA PHE A 5 5.50 1.40 5.96
C PHE A 5 6.01 0.37 4.95
N LEU A 6 5.09 -0.40 4.39
CA LEU A 6 5.38 -1.32 3.30
C LEU A 6 4.70 -0.84 2.03
N THR A 7 5.50 -0.40 1.06
CA THR A 7 5.04 0.21 -0.19
C THR A 7 5.82 -0.32 -1.38
N GLU A 8 5.25 -0.34 -2.59
CA GLU A 8 6.02 -0.76 -3.77
C GLU A 8 7.07 0.28 -4.17
N PHE A 9 6.69 1.55 -4.20
CA PHE A 9 7.53 2.64 -4.66
C PHE A 9 7.72 3.68 -3.56
N TYR A 10 8.93 4.21 -3.48
CA TYR A 10 9.31 5.26 -2.54
C TYR A 10 10.46 6.05 -3.16
N PRO A 11 10.43 7.39 -3.12
CA PRO A 11 11.44 8.20 -3.80
C PRO A 11 12.80 7.98 -3.16
N ARG A 12 13.83 7.83 -4.00
CA ARG A 12 15.21 7.56 -3.57
C ARG A 12 16.21 8.63 -4.03
N ASP A 13 15.77 9.60 -4.81
CA ASP A 13 16.61 10.71 -5.26
C ASP A 13 16.25 12.00 -4.52
N ASP A 14 17.25 12.88 -4.40
CA ASP A 14 17.10 14.21 -3.79
C ASP A 14 16.19 15.13 -4.62
N LYS A 15 15.81 14.69 -5.83
CA LYS A 15 14.95 15.42 -6.76
C LYS A 15 13.46 15.19 -6.49
N LEU A 16 13.09 14.21 -5.64
CA LEU A 16 11.70 13.90 -5.26
C LEU A 16 10.78 13.73 -6.47
N ILE A 17 11.25 13.01 -7.50
CA ILE A 17 10.41 12.72 -8.66
C ILE A 17 9.44 11.60 -8.29
N PHE A 18 8.17 11.97 -8.10
CA PHE A 18 7.10 11.02 -7.81
C PHE A 18 6.49 10.47 -9.09
N THR A 19 6.06 9.21 -9.05
CA THR A 19 5.39 8.55 -10.18
C THR A 19 3.95 8.18 -9.95
N GLY A 20 3.43 8.44 -8.75
CA GLY A 20 2.00 8.37 -8.50
C GLY A 20 1.63 8.78 -7.09
N GLY A 21 0.34 9.03 -6.88
CA GLY A 21 -0.17 9.51 -5.60
C GLY A 21 0.08 8.56 -4.42
N VAL A 22 0.21 7.25 -4.66
CA VAL A 22 0.56 6.26 -3.63
C VAL A 22 1.95 6.52 -3.06
N GLU A 23 2.91 6.71 -3.96
CA GLU A 23 4.30 7.00 -3.61
C GLU A 23 4.39 8.35 -2.89
N THR A 24 3.76 9.39 -3.44
CA THR A 24 3.73 10.74 -2.86
C THR A 24 3.14 10.73 -1.45
N ARG A 25 1.98 10.11 -1.26
CA ARG A 25 1.31 10.05 0.05
C ARG A 25 2.19 9.30 1.06
N THR A 26 2.76 8.16 0.67
CA THR A 26 3.61 7.37 1.58
C THR A 26 4.86 8.14 1.99
N TYR A 27 5.48 8.85 1.05
CA TYR A 27 6.62 9.71 1.34
C TYR A 27 6.29 10.77 2.38
N TYR A 28 5.28 11.61 2.12
CA TYR A 28 4.95 12.71 3.03
C TYR A 28 4.46 12.21 4.41
N ILE A 29 3.60 11.19 4.44
CA ILE A 29 3.08 10.64 5.70
C ILE A 29 4.19 10.02 6.54
N SER A 30 5.10 9.24 5.93
CA SER A 30 6.20 8.64 6.68
C SER A 30 7.17 9.70 7.24
N ARG A 31 7.38 10.82 6.54
CA ARG A 31 8.19 11.96 7.01
C ARG A 31 7.52 12.72 8.15
N LEU A 32 6.21 12.91 8.08
CA LEU A 32 5.45 13.51 9.18
C LEU A 32 5.45 12.60 10.41
N ALA A 33 5.24 11.30 10.21
CA ALA A 33 5.24 10.30 11.29
C ALA A 33 6.59 10.19 12.02
N LYS A 34 7.71 10.46 11.33
CA LYS A 34 9.06 10.50 11.94
C LYS A 34 9.23 11.54 13.05
N LYS A 35 8.34 12.54 13.13
CA LYS A 35 8.36 13.53 14.22
C LYS A 35 8.02 12.91 15.57
N ASP A 36 7.16 11.88 15.57
CA ASP A 36 6.58 11.30 16.79
C ASP A 36 6.92 9.81 16.97
N PHE A 37 7.34 9.11 15.90
CA PHE A 37 7.52 7.66 15.88
C PHE A 37 8.84 7.22 15.23
N GLU A 38 9.34 6.04 15.61
CA GLU A 38 10.43 5.38 14.88
C GLU A 38 9.84 4.79 13.60
N VAL A 39 10.33 5.25 12.43
CA VAL A 39 9.76 4.86 11.13
C VAL A 39 10.77 4.06 10.30
N LYS A 40 10.35 2.88 9.84
CA LYS A 40 11.03 2.07 8.83
C LYS A 40 10.17 1.96 7.58
N ILE A 41 10.81 1.89 6.43
CA ILE A 41 10.15 1.77 5.12
C ILE A 41 10.77 0.60 4.38
N ILE A 42 9.93 -0.32 3.91
CA ILE A 42 10.32 -1.37 2.96
C ILE A 42 9.72 -1.03 1.61
N THR A 43 10.57 -1.00 0.58
CA THR A 43 10.21 -0.60 -0.78
C THR A 43 11.00 -1.37 -1.83
N SER A 44 10.44 -1.49 -3.04
CA SER A 44 11.11 -2.14 -4.17
C SER A 44 12.37 -1.37 -4.58
N SER A 45 13.39 -2.09 -5.05
CA SER A 45 14.61 -1.50 -5.62
C SER A 45 14.43 -0.99 -7.05
N SER A 46 13.34 -1.34 -7.71
CA SER A 46 13.07 -0.96 -9.09
C SER A 46 12.60 0.49 -9.15
N LYS A 47 13.26 1.32 -9.97
CA LYS A 47 12.89 2.74 -10.06
C LYS A 47 11.51 2.93 -10.66
N HIS A 48 11.14 2.27 -11.75
CA HIS A 48 9.78 2.28 -12.28
C HIS A 48 9.55 0.99 -13.04
N ILE A 49 8.39 0.37 -12.90
CA ILE A 49 8.06 -0.82 -13.69
C ILE A 49 6.73 -0.57 -14.41
N PRO A 50 6.75 -0.40 -15.76
CA PRO A 50 5.52 -0.27 -16.51
C PRO A 50 4.63 -1.50 -16.31
N ALA A 51 3.32 -1.35 -16.47
CA ALA A 51 2.36 -2.43 -16.34
C ALA A 51 2.48 -3.42 -17.52
N THR A 52 3.51 -4.26 -17.50
CA THR A 52 3.83 -5.25 -18.54
C THR A 52 3.84 -6.67 -17.96
N PRO A 53 3.74 -7.74 -18.76
CA PRO A 53 3.82 -9.11 -18.24
C PRO A 53 5.12 -9.40 -17.46
N ILE A 54 6.26 -8.85 -17.91
CA ILE A 54 7.56 -8.96 -17.21
C ILE A 54 7.49 -8.32 -15.82
N SER A 55 6.74 -7.21 -15.70
CA SER A 55 6.55 -6.53 -14.43
C SER A 55 5.85 -7.39 -13.38
N VAL A 56 4.95 -8.28 -13.79
CA VAL A 56 4.23 -9.18 -12.88
C VAL A 56 5.21 -10.09 -12.15
N LEU A 57 6.17 -10.69 -12.86
CA LEU A 57 7.20 -11.54 -12.25
C LEU A 57 8.06 -10.77 -11.25
N SER A 58 8.46 -9.55 -11.61
CA SER A 58 9.23 -8.69 -10.70
C SER A 58 8.44 -8.29 -9.46
N ARG A 59 7.11 -8.06 -9.60
CA ARG A 59 6.20 -7.76 -8.50
C ARG A 59 6.00 -8.96 -7.60
N LEU A 60 5.86 -10.17 -8.14
CA LEU A 60 5.80 -11.41 -7.35
C LEU A 60 7.10 -11.64 -6.56
N GLY A 61 8.25 -11.42 -7.19
CA GLY A 61 9.54 -11.46 -6.50
C GLY A 61 9.62 -10.41 -5.37
N TYR A 62 9.11 -9.21 -5.62
CA TYR A 62 9.01 -8.17 -4.59
C TYR A 62 8.05 -8.55 -3.46
N MET A 63 6.88 -9.15 -3.75
CA MET A 63 5.94 -9.63 -2.74
C MET A 63 6.61 -10.62 -1.79
N PHE A 64 7.35 -11.60 -2.33
CA PHE A 64 8.07 -12.57 -1.53
C PHE A 64 9.18 -11.94 -0.69
N LYS A 65 9.99 -11.06 -1.30
CA LYS A 65 11.07 -10.37 -0.59
C LYS A 65 10.54 -9.47 0.52
N SER A 66 9.52 -8.67 0.23
CA SER A 66 8.92 -7.74 1.18
C SER A 66 8.27 -8.44 2.36
N PHE A 67 7.63 -9.60 2.14
CA PHE A 67 7.13 -10.44 3.21
C PHE A 67 8.25 -10.82 4.20
N TRP A 68 9.35 -11.37 3.71
CA TRP A 68 10.48 -11.76 4.58
C TRP A 68 11.13 -10.56 5.26
N GLN A 69 11.32 -9.47 4.54
CA GLN A 69 11.86 -8.24 5.13
C GLN A 69 10.95 -7.70 6.24
N ALA A 70 9.63 -7.69 6.04
CA ALA A 70 8.67 -7.27 7.06
C ALA A 70 8.71 -8.22 8.26
N LEU A 71 8.73 -9.52 8.03
CA LEU A 71 8.78 -10.52 9.10
C LEU A 71 10.02 -10.35 10.00
N LEU A 72 11.19 -10.12 9.38
CA LEU A 72 12.47 -9.91 10.07
C LEU A 72 12.61 -8.51 10.70
N THR A 73 11.81 -7.54 10.26
CA THR A 73 11.86 -6.17 10.78
C THR A 73 11.05 -6.05 12.07
N ASP A 74 11.64 -5.51 13.14
CA ASP A 74 10.90 -5.19 14.35
C ASP A 74 9.99 -3.96 14.15
N PHE A 75 8.69 -4.12 14.45
CA PHE A 75 7.66 -3.08 14.34
C PHE A 75 6.50 -3.34 15.31
N ASP A 76 5.81 -2.25 15.69
CA ASP A 76 4.60 -2.27 16.53
C ASP A 76 3.33 -2.19 15.68
N LEU A 77 3.38 -1.51 14.53
CA LEU A 77 2.30 -1.40 13.56
C LEU A 77 2.87 -1.35 12.15
N ILE A 78 2.20 -2.00 11.20
CA ILE A 78 2.53 -1.93 9.78
C ILE A 78 1.39 -1.30 8.98
N GLU A 79 1.72 -0.37 8.10
CA GLU A 79 0.83 0.18 7.09
C GLU A 79 1.22 -0.34 5.69
N VAL A 80 0.25 -0.79 4.91
CA VAL A 80 0.42 -1.29 3.53
C VAL A 80 -0.35 -0.41 2.55
N SER A 81 0.24 -0.10 1.39
CA SER A 81 -0.24 1.02 0.56
C SER A 81 -0.75 0.65 -0.85
N ASN A 82 -0.57 -0.59 -1.31
CA ASN A 82 -1.01 -1.01 -2.64
C ASN A 82 -1.12 -2.54 -2.79
N VAL A 83 -1.68 -3.00 -3.91
CA VAL A 83 -2.01 -4.43 -4.15
C VAL A 83 -0.84 -5.37 -3.92
N VAL A 84 0.38 -5.00 -4.33
CA VAL A 84 1.55 -5.86 -4.14
C VAL A 84 2.09 -5.87 -2.70
N THR A 85 1.62 -4.99 -1.83
CA THR A 85 2.05 -4.94 -0.42
C THR A 85 1.01 -5.42 0.57
N TYR A 86 -0.26 -5.44 0.18
CA TYR A 86 -1.37 -5.86 1.03
C TYR A 86 -1.18 -7.27 1.61
N VAL A 87 -1.12 -8.28 0.75
CA VAL A 87 -0.96 -9.69 1.17
C VAL A 87 0.32 -9.92 1.99
N PRO A 88 1.53 -9.53 1.52
CA PRO A 88 2.75 -9.79 2.28
C PRO A 88 2.80 -9.06 3.62
N GLY A 89 2.32 -7.80 3.68
CA GLY A 89 2.30 -7.06 4.94
C GLY A 89 1.28 -7.61 5.93
N TRP A 90 0.09 -8.04 5.47
CA TRP A 90 -0.89 -8.72 6.31
C TRP A 90 -0.35 -10.04 6.87
N LEU A 91 0.29 -10.87 6.03
CA LEU A 91 0.89 -12.13 6.48
C LEU A 91 1.95 -11.90 7.54
N ALA A 92 2.89 -10.97 7.31
CA ALA A 92 3.94 -10.64 8.26
C ALA A 92 3.37 -10.11 9.59
N ALA A 93 2.37 -9.24 9.54
CA ALA A 93 1.70 -8.73 10.74
C ALA A 93 0.98 -9.83 11.52
N SER A 94 0.27 -10.72 10.81
CA SER A 94 -0.52 -11.79 11.41
C SER A 94 0.38 -12.79 12.13
N ILE A 95 1.50 -13.21 11.51
CA ILE A 95 2.49 -14.09 12.15
C ILE A 95 3.07 -13.45 13.40
N LYS A 96 3.28 -12.13 13.38
CA LYS A 96 3.83 -11.37 14.52
C LYS A 96 2.78 -10.92 15.53
N SER A 97 1.50 -11.23 15.30
CA SER A 97 0.37 -10.73 16.10
C SER A 97 0.40 -9.21 16.29
N LYS A 98 0.76 -8.47 15.24
CA LYS A 98 0.84 -7.01 15.22
C LYS A 98 -0.33 -6.42 14.42
N PRO A 99 -0.83 -5.22 14.78
CA PRO A 99 -1.85 -4.53 14.00
C PRO A 99 -1.35 -4.20 12.60
N VAL A 100 -2.25 -4.37 11.62
CA VAL A 100 -2.03 -4.04 10.21
C VAL A 100 -3.11 -3.10 9.71
N VAL A 101 -2.67 -1.98 9.14
CA VAL A 101 -3.52 -0.97 8.55
C VAL A 101 -3.34 -0.97 7.05
N ALA A 102 -4.42 -1.16 6.29
CA ALA A 102 -4.38 -1.04 4.84
C ALA A 102 -4.84 0.34 4.40
N TRP A 103 -4.03 1.03 3.60
CA TRP A 103 -4.45 2.25 2.93
C TRP A 103 -4.85 1.95 1.49
N PHE A 104 -6.11 2.20 1.15
CA PHE A 104 -6.66 2.01 -0.18
C PHE A 104 -6.83 3.37 -0.88
N PRO A 105 -6.05 3.66 -1.94
CA PRO A 105 -6.27 4.84 -2.77
C PRO A 105 -7.56 4.69 -3.60
N ASP A 106 -7.81 3.49 -4.13
CA ASP A 106 -9.05 3.14 -4.81
C ASP A 106 -9.28 1.61 -4.78
N VAL A 107 -10.46 1.18 -5.22
CA VAL A 107 -10.81 -0.20 -5.57
C VAL A 107 -11.18 -0.23 -7.04
N LEU A 108 -10.40 -0.94 -7.85
CA LEU A 108 -10.51 -0.97 -9.31
C LEU A 108 -11.49 -2.05 -9.80
N GLY A 109 -11.55 -3.20 -9.15
CA GLY A 109 -12.41 -4.32 -9.55
C GLY A 109 -12.16 -4.75 -11.00
N LYS A 110 -13.18 -4.71 -11.85
CA LYS A 110 -13.07 -5.14 -13.26
C LYS A 110 -12.15 -4.23 -14.10
N HIS A 111 -11.91 -2.99 -13.67
CA HIS A 111 -11.01 -2.06 -14.37
C HIS A 111 -9.56 -2.54 -14.40
N TRP A 112 -9.18 -3.51 -13.55
CA TRP A 112 -7.90 -4.18 -13.68
C TRP A 112 -7.66 -4.78 -15.07
N LEU A 113 -8.70 -5.27 -15.74
CA LEU A 113 -8.60 -5.88 -17.07
C LEU A 113 -8.20 -4.90 -18.18
N GLU A 114 -8.31 -3.59 -17.93
CA GLU A 114 -7.89 -2.54 -18.86
C GLU A 114 -6.36 -2.48 -19.01
N PHE A 115 -5.60 -3.00 -18.03
CA PHE A 115 -4.14 -3.09 -18.08
C PHE A 115 -3.64 -4.32 -18.87
N GLY A 116 -4.52 -4.99 -19.61
CA GLY A 116 -4.24 -6.20 -20.37
C GLY A 116 -4.51 -7.47 -19.57
N TRP A 117 -4.75 -8.58 -20.26
CA TRP A 117 -5.31 -9.77 -19.63
C TRP A 117 -4.43 -10.36 -18.52
N PHE A 118 -3.11 -10.45 -18.72
CA PHE A 118 -2.20 -11.00 -17.73
C PHE A 118 -2.11 -10.09 -16.50
N VAL A 119 -1.71 -8.83 -16.70
CA VAL A 119 -1.52 -7.86 -15.61
C VAL A 119 -2.83 -7.62 -14.87
N GLY A 120 -3.93 -7.51 -15.62
CA GLY A 120 -5.26 -7.32 -15.08
C GLY A 120 -5.76 -8.51 -14.28
N LEU A 121 -5.52 -9.75 -14.71
CA LEU A 121 -5.91 -10.92 -13.93
C LEU A 121 -5.17 -10.97 -12.59
N PHE A 122 -3.85 -10.73 -12.58
CA PHE A 122 -3.06 -10.73 -11.35
C PHE A 122 -3.40 -9.55 -10.43
N GLY A 123 -3.62 -8.37 -11.00
CA GLY A 123 -4.06 -7.20 -10.23
C GLY A 123 -5.44 -7.39 -9.62
N TRP A 124 -6.40 -7.88 -10.40
CA TRP A 124 -7.75 -8.21 -9.92
C TRP A 124 -7.72 -9.28 -8.84
N LEU A 125 -6.98 -10.37 -9.04
CA LEU A 125 -6.85 -11.43 -8.06
C LEU A 125 -6.19 -10.93 -6.77
N GLY A 126 -5.12 -10.14 -6.89
CA GLY A 126 -4.44 -9.53 -5.75
C GLY A 126 -5.34 -8.58 -4.96
N GLU A 127 -6.09 -7.72 -5.63
CA GLU A 127 -7.07 -6.84 -4.99
C GLU A 127 -8.20 -7.65 -4.34
N TRP A 128 -8.77 -8.62 -5.05
CA TRP A 128 -9.81 -9.49 -4.53
C TRP A 128 -9.38 -10.22 -3.26
N LEU A 129 -8.19 -10.85 -3.27
CA LEU A 129 -7.60 -11.47 -2.09
C LEU A 129 -7.45 -10.46 -0.94
N SER A 130 -6.95 -9.27 -1.24
CA SER A 130 -6.71 -8.23 -0.24
C SER A 130 -8.00 -7.73 0.42
N LEU A 131 -9.12 -7.74 -0.30
CA LEU A 131 -10.43 -7.36 0.23
C LEU A 131 -10.99 -8.42 1.20
N GLN A 132 -10.54 -9.67 1.11
CA GLN A 132 -10.95 -10.75 2.04
C GLN A 132 -10.12 -10.78 3.33
N LEU A 133 -9.04 -10.00 3.42
CA LEU A 133 -8.13 -10.06 4.57
C LEU A 133 -8.74 -9.38 5.81
N PRO A 134 -8.58 -9.96 7.02
CA PRO A 134 -9.08 -9.38 8.25
C PRO A 134 -8.17 -8.22 8.72
N TRP A 135 -8.32 -7.06 8.10
CA TRP A 135 -7.59 -5.85 8.48
C TRP A 135 -7.93 -5.41 9.91
N THR A 136 -6.94 -4.83 10.62
CA THR A 136 -7.18 -4.15 11.90
C THR A 136 -7.93 -2.85 11.66
N LYS A 137 -7.45 -2.04 10.72
CA LYS A 137 -8.12 -0.84 10.20
C LYS A 137 -7.83 -0.66 8.72
N VAL A 138 -8.71 0.06 8.05
CA VAL A 138 -8.59 0.43 6.65
C VAL A 138 -8.70 1.95 6.53
N ILE A 139 -7.72 2.58 5.90
CA ILE A 139 -7.76 3.99 5.56
C ILE A 139 -8.17 4.10 4.10
N SER A 140 -9.28 4.78 3.82
CA SER A 140 -9.74 5.04 2.47
C SER A 140 -9.45 6.49 2.07
N LEU A 141 -8.93 6.70 0.86
CA LEU A 141 -8.63 8.05 0.34
C LEU A 141 -9.86 8.96 0.21
N SER A 142 -11.03 8.37 -0.07
CA SER A 142 -12.26 9.12 -0.33
C SER A 142 -13.49 8.40 0.17
N ARG A 143 -14.62 9.12 0.28
CA ARG A 143 -15.93 8.53 0.56
C ARG A 143 -16.37 7.56 -0.54
N SER A 144 -15.99 7.82 -1.80
CA SER A 144 -16.26 6.93 -2.92
C SER A 144 -15.50 5.60 -2.75
N THR A 145 -14.21 5.67 -2.42
CA THR A 145 -13.38 4.49 -2.13
C THR A 145 -13.94 3.72 -0.93
N ALA A 146 -14.34 4.41 0.15
CA ALA A 146 -14.99 3.79 1.30
C ALA A 146 -16.26 3.03 0.91
N ALA A 147 -17.12 3.61 0.06
CA ALA A 147 -18.33 2.94 -0.42
C ALA A 147 -18.00 1.67 -1.22
N LYS A 148 -16.95 1.68 -2.05
CA LYS A 148 -16.47 0.49 -2.76
C LYS A 148 -15.96 -0.59 -1.80
N LEU A 149 -15.21 -0.21 -0.76
CA LEU A 149 -14.69 -1.14 0.26
C LEU A 149 -15.82 -1.78 1.08
N ILE A 150 -16.84 -1.01 1.46
CA ILE A 150 -18.04 -1.51 2.14
C ILE A 150 -18.77 -2.50 1.24
N LYS A 151 -18.97 -2.15 -0.04
CA LYS A 151 -19.59 -3.04 -1.03
C LYS A 151 -18.80 -4.34 -1.23
N ALA A 152 -17.48 -4.29 -1.04
CA ALA A 152 -16.60 -5.46 -1.11
C ALA A 152 -16.61 -6.32 0.18
N GLY A 153 -17.34 -5.92 1.22
CA GLY A 153 -17.51 -6.67 2.46
C GLY A 153 -16.63 -6.22 3.63
N ILE A 154 -15.87 -5.13 3.48
CA ILE A 154 -15.11 -4.57 4.60
C ILE A 154 -16.07 -3.83 5.54
N SER A 155 -16.02 -4.19 6.82
CA SER A 155 -16.94 -3.63 7.79
C SER A 155 -16.74 -2.12 8.00
N PRO A 156 -17.81 -1.30 7.99
CA PRO A 156 -17.70 0.16 8.07
C PRO A 156 -16.92 0.69 9.29
N GLU A 157 -17.01 0.03 10.44
CA GLU A 157 -16.31 0.43 11.67
C GLU A 157 -14.78 0.24 11.59
N LYS A 158 -14.31 -0.56 10.63
CA LYS A 158 -12.87 -0.70 10.34
C LYS A 158 -12.37 0.38 9.39
N ILE A 159 -13.25 1.04 8.64
CA ILE A 159 -12.89 2.01 7.62
C ILE A 159 -12.82 3.41 8.22
N THR A 160 -11.77 4.15 7.88
CA THR A 160 -11.63 5.57 8.22
C THR A 160 -11.28 6.34 6.95
N VAL A 161 -12.07 7.35 6.63
CA VAL A 161 -11.82 8.21 5.47
C VAL A 161 -10.78 9.26 5.85
N VAL A 162 -9.63 9.24 5.18
CA VAL A 162 -8.60 10.27 5.30
C VAL A 162 -8.22 10.73 3.91
N HIS A 163 -8.55 11.98 3.59
CA HIS A 163 -8.27 12.59 2.28
C HIS A 163 -6.77 12.84 2.07
N ALA A 164 -6.35 12.92 0.81
CA ALA A 164 -5.00 13.33 0.49
C ALA A 164 -4.77 14.78 0.98
N GLY A 165 -3.60 15.01 1.55
CA GLY A 165 -3.12 16.35 1.86
C GLY A 165 -2.47 16.99 0.64
N ILE A 166 -2.27 18.31 0.71
CA ILE A 166 -1.50 19.11 -0.22
C ILE A 166 -0.43 19.87 0.57
N ASP A 167 0.76 20.05 0.00
CA ASP A 167 1.73 21.02 0.53
C ASP A 167 1.40 22.38 -0.08
N LEU A 168 0.91 23.31 0.74
CA LEU A 168 0.50 24.63 0.27
C LEU A 168 1.67 25.40 -0.35
N LYS A 169 2.91 25.13 0.08
CA LYS A 169 4.12 25.77 -0.46
C LYS A 169 4.41 25.41 -1.90
N GLU A 170 3.86 24.31 -2.42
CA GLU A 170 3.99 23.95 -3.84
C GLU A 170 3.09 24.80 -4.76
N PHE A 171 2.17 25.59 -4.19
CA PHE A 171 1.17 26.38 -4.92
C PHE A 171 1.21 27.89 -4.59
N GLU A 172 2.22 28.32 -3.83
CA GLU A 172 2.53 29.73 -3.54
C GLU A 172 3.63 30.24 -4.49
#